data_AF-A0A7S1RJB6-F1
#
_entry.id   AF-A0A7S1RJB6-F1
#
_cell.length_a   1.000
_cell.length_b   1.000
_cell.length_c   1.000
_cell.angle_alpha   90.00
_cell.angle_beta   90.00
_cell.angle_gamma   90.00
#
_symmetry.space_group_name_H-M   'P 1'
#
loop_
_entity.id
_entity.type
_entity.pdbx_description
1 polymer ?
#
loop_
_entity_poly.entity_id
_entity_poly.type
_entity_poly.pdbx_seq_one_letter_code
_entity_poly.pdbx_strand_id
1 'polypeptide(L)'
;PVMAPWWQPAPMVPPMPAAVSPPSGPVLRLSEMLEGRAAGAPAFPTAGSAGHYLGTCKPCAHAHSSRGCQNGWECPFCHLCPPGELKRQQKAKRWAQRKAGAA
;
A
#
# COMPACT_ATOMS: atom_id res chain seq x y z
N PRO A 1 11.78 66.18 21.25
CA PRO A 1 11.72 64.86 21.91
C PRO A 1 10.39 64.69 22.67
N VAL A 2 9.36 64.18 22.00
CA VAL A 2 8.05 63.91 22.60
C VAL A 2 8.14 62.58 23.34
N MET A 3 8.03 62.63 24.66
CA MET A 3 8.14 61.46 25.53
C MET A 3 6.81 60.71 25.51
N ALA A 4 6.84 59.43 25.19
CA ALA A 4 5.64 58.61 25.10
C ALA A 4 4.93 58.57 26.47
N PRO A 5 3.59 58.74 26.53
CA PRO A 5 2.86 58.71 27.78
C PRO A 5 2.89 57.31 28.40
N TRP A 6 3.13 57.28 29.70
CA TRP A 6 3.33 56.12 30.59
C TRP A 6 2.06 55.28 30.85
N TRP A 7 1.05 55.43 29.99
CA TRP A 7 -0.23 54.71 30.04
C TRP A 7 -0.36 53.88 28.75
N GLN A 8 0.33 52.75 28.68
CA GLN A 8 0.04 51.74 27.66
C GLN A 8 0.11 50.39 28.35
N PRO A 9 -1.02 49.75 28.67
CA PRO A 9 -0.98 48.39 29.18
C PRO A 9 -0.43 47.48 28.08
N ALA A 10 0.54 46.63 28.43
CA ALA A 10 1.08 45.63 27.53
C ALA A 10 -0.07 44.75 26.97
N PRO A 11 -0.02 44.33 25.69
CA PRO A 11 -1.03 43.42 25.16
C PRO A 11 -0.98 42.12 25.96
N MET A 12 -2.05 41.86 26.70
CA MET A 12 -2.19 40.66 27.50
C MET A 12 -2.35 39.48 26.53
N VAL A 13 -1.27 38.73 26.32
CA VAL A 13 -1.36 37.42 25.67
C VAL A 13 -2.25 36.54 26.55
N PRO A 14 -3.39 36.04 26.06
CA PRO A 14 -4.21 35.12 26.83
C PRO A 14 -3.37 33.88 27.18
N PRO A 15 -3.47 33.33 28.40
CA PRO A 15 -2.78 32.10 28.73
C PRO A 15 -3.24 31.02 27.75
N MET A 16 -2.27 30.36 27.10
CA MET A 16 -2.56 29.19 26.27
C MET A 16 -3.44 28.25 27.10
N PRO A 17 -4.57 27.75 26.57
CA PRO A 17 -5.41 26.83 27.33
C PRO A 17 -4.53 25.66 27.74
N ALA A 18 -4.53 25.35 29.05
CA ALA A 18 -3.83 24.19 29.58
C ALA A 18 -4.21 22.99 28.71
N ALA A 19 -3.20 22.34 28.12
CA ALA A 19 -3.38 21.22 27.22
C ALA A 19 -4.31 20.21 27.89
N VAL A 20 -5.54 20.14 27.40
CA VAL A 20 -6.51 19.17 27.86
C VAL A 20 -5.92 17.82 27.45
N SER A 21 -5.41 17.06 28.42
CA SER A 21 -4.86 15.74 28.15
C SER A 21 -5.91 14.95 27.37
N PRO A 22 -5.62 14.47 26.14
CA PRO A 22 -6.58 13.66 25.41
C PRO A 22 -6.94 12.43 26.26
N PRO A 23 -8.17 11.91 26.14
CA PRO A 23 -8.59 10.75 26.91
C PRO A 23 -7.59 9.61 26.70
N SER A 24 -7.09 9.06 27.82
CA SER A 24 -6.12 7.96 27.90
C SER A 24 -6.71 6.61 27.45
N GLY A 25 -7.50 6.61 26.38
CA GLY A 25 -7.88 5.38 25.70
C GLY A 25 -6.64 4.73 25.07
N PRO A 26 -6.66 3.41 24.84
CA PRO A 26 -5.58 2.75 24.11
C PRO A 26 -5.44 3.39 22.73
N VAL A 27 -4.32 4.09 22.50
CA VAL A 27 -3.97 4.64 21.19
C VAL A 27 -3.37 3.51 20.37
N LEU A 28 -4.06 3.08 19.32
CA LEU A 28 -3.51 2.12 18.37
C LEU A 28 -2.40 2.81 17.56
N ARG A 29 -1.14 2.49 17.87
CA ARG A 29 0.05 2.96 17.15
C ARG A 29 0.25 2.09 15.90
N LEU A 30 -0.43 2.46 14.81
CA LEU A 30 -0.37 1.70 13.56
C LEU A 30 1.04 1.56 12.98
N SER A 31 1.92 2.54 13.21
CA SER A 31 3.34 2.48 12.84
C SER A 31 4.04 1.28 13.51
N GLU A 32 3.91 1.13 14.83
CA GLU A 32 4.52 0.00 15.57
C GLU A 32 4.05 -1.37 15.08
N MET A 33 2.81 -1.48 14.59
CA MET A 33 2.30 -2.73 14.01
C MET A 33 2.87 -3.02 12.61
N LEU A 34 3.21 -1.98 11.84
CA LEU A 34 3.71 -2.11 10.48
C LEU A 34 5.22 -2.39 10.44
N GLU A 35 5.99 -1.82 11.36
CA GLU A 35 7.44 -2.02 11.48
C GLU A 35 7.85 -3.50 11.68
N GLY A 36 6.96 -4.35 12.22
CA GLY A 36 7.20 -5.79 12.41
C GLY A 36 6.86 -6.68 11.21
N ARG A 37 6.26 -6.15 10.14
CA ARG A 37 5.86 -6.95 8.98
C ARG A 37 7.01 -7.06 7.99
N ALA A 38 7.93 -7.99 8.27
CA ALA A 38 9.08 -8.28 7.42
C ALA A 38 8.67 -8.44 5.94
N ALA A 39 9.34 -7.68 5.07
CA ALA A 39 9.30 -7.78 3.62
C ALA A 39 9.81 -9.15 3.16
N GLY A 40 8.96 -10.18 3.25
CA GLY A 40 9.34 -11.56 2.94
C GLY A 40 8.21 -12.58 2.90
N ALA A 41 6.98 -12.21 3.26
CA ALA A 41 5.82 -13.08 3.02
C ALA A 41 5.58 -13.26 1.51
N PRO A 42 5.13 -14.43 1.03
CA PRO A 42 4.80 -14.65 -0.39
C PRO A 42 3.62 -13.79 -0.90
N ALA A 43 3.08 -12.91 -0.06
CA ALA A 43 1.91 -12.07 -0.29
C ALA A 43 2.23 -10.56 -0.36
N PHE A 44 3.47 -10.17 -0.70
CA PHE A 44 3.73 -8.75 -0.99
C PHE A 44 3.15 -8.39 -2.36
N PRO A 45 2.26 -7.39 -2.44
CA PRO A 45 1.77 -6.89 -3.73
C PRO A 45 2.95 -6.27 -4.48
N THR A 46 3.20 -6.78 -5.69
CA THR A 46 4.18 -6.21 -6.61
C THR A 46 3.52 -5.11 -7.43
N ALA A 47 4.30 -4.28 -8.14
CA ALA A 47 3.73 -3.33 -9.10
C ALA A 47 2.79 -3.99 -10.12
N GLY A 48 3.11 -5.23 -10.52
CA GLY A 48 2.27 -6.06 -11.41
C GLY A 48 0.93 -6.53 -10.81
N SER A 49 0.73 -6.38 -9.50
CA SER A 49 -0.51 -6.74 -8.80
C SER A 49 -1.58 -5.65 -8.78
N ALA A 50 -1.32 -4.45 -9.32
CA ALA A 50 -2.26 -3.33 -9.30
C ALA A 50 -3.66 -3.66 -9.86
N GLY A 51 -3.74 -4.50 -10.90
CA GLY A 51 -5.00 -4.95 -11.52
C GLY A 51 -5.57 -6.24 -10.95
N HIS A 52 -5.07 -6.77 -9.82
CA HIS A 52 -5.42 -8.10 -9.34
C HIS A 52 -6.91 -8.23 -9.00
N TYR A 53 -7.42 -7.34 -8.16
CA TYR A 53 -8.82 -7.36 -7.72
C TYR A 53 -9.81 -7.06 -8.86
N LEU A 54 -9.32 -6.46 -9.94
CA LEU A 54 -10.08 -6.21 -11.17
C LEU A 54 -10.00 -7.38 -12.17
N GLY A 55 -9.18 -8.40 -11.90
CA GLY A 55 -8.95 -9.52 -12.81
C GLY A 55 -8.16 -9.18 -14.07
N THR A 56 -7.61 -7.96 -14.19
CA THR A 56 -6.84 -7.48 -15.35
C THR A 56 -5.33 -7.69 -15.20
N CYS A 57 -4.89 -8.24 -14.08
CA CYS A 57 -3.48 -8.51 -13.81
C CYS A 57 -2.89 -9.62 -14.70
N LYS A 58 -1.56 -9.59 -14.89
CA LYS A 58 -0.79 -10.68 -15.51
C LYS A 58 -0.10 -11.51 -14.43
N PRO A 59 -0.47 -12.79 -14.25
CA PRO A 59 0.15 -13.65 -13.23
C PRO A 59 1.66 -13.86 -13.50
N CYS A 60 2.47 -13.88 -12.44
CA CYS A 60 3.88 -14.25 -12.53
C CYS A 60 4.04 -15.76 -12.70
N ALA A 61 4.92 -16.19 -13.61
CA ALA A 61 5.23 -17.62 -13.80
C ALA A 61 5.95 -18.25 -12.61
N HIS A 62 6.71 -17.45 -11.87
CA HIS A 62 7.60 -17.94 -10.83
C HIS A 62 7.10 -17.66 -9.41
N ALA A 63 5.97 -16.99 -9.23
CA ALA A 63 5.43 -16.65 -7.92
C ALA A 63 5.20 -17.88 -7.01
N HIS A 64 4.71 -18.98 -7.58
CA HIS A 64 4.44 -20.25 -6.87
C HIS A 64 5.43 -21.36 -7.23
N SER A 65 6.56 -21.02 -7.86
CA SER A 65 7.62 -21.99 -8.13
C SER A 65 8.42 -22.30 -6.88
N SER A 66 9.02 -23.49 -6.79
CA SER A 66 9.85 -23.88 -5.63
C SER A 66 11.05 -22.96 -5.40
N ARG A 67 11.56 -22.30 -6.45
CA ARG A 67 12.63 -21.28 -6.37
C ARG A 67 12.12 -19.86 -6.07
N GLY A 68 10.81 -19.63 -6.14
CA GLY A 68 10.22 -18.30 -6.04
C GLY A 68 10.55 -17.38 -7.22
N CYS A 69 9.97 -16.19 -7.20
CA CYS A 69 10.28 -15.14 -8.18
C CYS A 69 11.60 -14.44 -7.80
N GLN A 70 12.56 -14.42 -8.72
CA GLN A 70 13.86 -13.76 -8.50
C GLN A 70 13.75 -12.23 -8.46
N ASN A 71 12.73 -11.64 -9.08
CA ASN A 71 12.53 -10.19 -9.11
C ASN A 71 11.93 -9.65 -7.81
N GLY A 72 11.52 -10.51 -6.87
CA GLY A 72 10.97 -10.11 -5.58
C GLY A 72 9.81 -9.12 -5.70
N TRP A 73 9.94 -7.98 -5.01
CA TRP A 73 8.94 -6.90 -4.98
C TRP A 73 8.90 -6.05 -6.26
N GLU A 74 9.99 -6.02 -7.03
CA GLU A 74 10.12 -5.30 -8.30
C GLU A 74 9.55 -6.10 -9.49
N CYS A 75 8.99 -7.29 -9.24
CA CYS A 75 8.41 -8.10 -10.30
C CYS A 75 7.27 -7.34 -11.03
N PRO A 76 7.34 -7.18 -12.37
CA PRO A 76 6.29 -6.51 -13.13
C PRO A 76 5.01 -7.36 -13.29
N PHE A 77 5.00 -8.58 -12.72
CA PHE A 77 3.90 -9.52 -12.78
C PHE A 77 3.28 -9.75 -11.41
N CYS A 78 2.01 -10.14 -11.41
CA CYS A 78 1.21 -10.32 -10.21
C CYS A 78 1.63 -11.57 -9.41
N HIS A 79 1.90 -11.37 -8.12
CA HIS A 79 2.17 -12.45 -7.16
C HIS A 79 0.93 -12.89 -6.36
N LEU A 80 -0.14 -12.07 -6.35
CA LEU A 80 -1.39 -12.35 -5.62
C LEU A 80 -2.29 -13.41 -6.27
N CYS A 81 -2.04 -13.77 -7.53
CA CYS A 81 -2.83 -14.79 -8.22
C CYS A 81 -2.65 -16.17 -7.56
N PRO A 82 -3.71 -16.99 -7.46
CA PRO A 82 -3.59 -18.34 -6.91
C PRO A 82 -2.74 -19.24 -7.82
N PRO A 83 -2.17 -20.33 -7.28
CA PRO A 83 -1.41 -21.29 -8.08
C PRO A 83 -2.28 -21.86 -9.21
N GLY A 84 -1.72 -21.93 -10.42
CA GLY A 84 -2.42 -22.43 -11.61
C GLY A 84 -3.20 -21.38 -12.41
N GLU A 85 -3.36 -20.15 -11.91
CA GLU A 85 -4.06 -19.07 -12.63
C GLU A 85 -3.39 -18.74 -13.97
N LEU A 86 -2.05 -18.73 -14.02
CA LEU A 86 -1.31 -18.54 -15.27
C LEU A 86 -1.70 -19.59 -16.33
N LYS A 87 -1.79 -20.87 -15.93
CA LYS A 87 -2.16 -21.97 -16.82
C LYS A 87 -3.61 -21.84 -17.28
N ARG A 88 -4.51 -21.40 -16.39
CA ARG A 88 -5.92 -21.12 -16.70
C ARG A 88 -6.04 -20.04 -17.77
N GLN A 89 -5.38 -18.89 -17.59
CA GLN A 89 -5.41 -17.79 -18.56
C GLN A 89 -4.80 -18.18 -19.91
N GLN A 90 -3.68 -18.91 -19.91
CA GLN A 90 -3.10 -19.41 -21.16
C GLN A 90 -4.05 -20.34 -21.91
N LYS A 91 -4.76 -21.24 -21.22
CA LYS A 91 -5.75 -22.13 -21.85
C LYS A 91 -6.91 -21.34 -22.44
N ALA A 92 -7.43 -20.35 -21.72
CA ALA A 92 -8.50 -19.47 -22.19
C ALA A 92 -8.07 -18.69 -23.44
N LYS A 93 -6.86 -18.12 -23.44
CA LYS A 93 -6.30 -17.40 -24.59
C LYS A 93 -6.14 -18.30 -25.82
N ARG A 94 -5.58 -19.51 -25.65
CA ARG A 94 -5.45 -20.49 -26.75
C ARG A 94 -6.81 -20.89 -27.31
N TRP A 95 -7.81 -21.10 -26.45
CA TRP A 95 -9.17 -21.43 -26.88
C TRP A 95 -9.81 -20.29 -27.69
N ALA A 96 -9.68 -19.04 -27.23
CA ALA A 96 -10.19 -17.87 -27.94
C ALA A 96 -9.52 -17.70 -29.32
N GLN A 97 -8.20 -17.88 -29.39
CA GLN A 97 -7.45 -17.82 -30.66
C GLN A 97 -7.91 -18.90 -31.66
N ARG A 98 -8.17 -20.12 -31.20
CA ARG A 98 -8.68 -21.21 -32.07
C ARG A 98 -10.08 -20.91 -32.61
N LYS A 99 -10.94 -20.22 -31.85
CA LYS A 99 -12.25 -19.78 -32.35
C LYS A 99 -12.15 -18.64 -33.36
N ALA A 100 -11.20 -17.73 -33.18
CA ALA A 100 -11.00 -16.60 -34.08
C ALA A 100 -10.31 -16.98 -35.41
N GLY A 101 -9.43 -18.00 -35.41
CA GLY A 101 -8.80 -18.52 -36.63
C GLY A 101 -9.63 -19.55 -37.40
N ALA A 102 -10.84 -19.86 -36.92
CA ALA A 102 -11.80 -20.76 -37.57
C ALA A 102 -13.04 -20.02 -38.11
N ALA A 103 -13.00 -18.68 -38.09
CA ALA A 103 -13.94 -17.77 -38.74
C ALA A 103 -13.23 -17.11 -39.92
#